data_AF-A0A3B8WZ99-F1
#
_entry.id   AF-A0A3B8WZ99-F1
#
_cell.length_a   1.000
_cell.length_b   1.000
_cell.length_c   1.000
_cell.angle_alpha   90.00
_cell.angle_beta   90.00
_cell.angle_gamma   90.00
#
_symmetry.space_group_name_H-M   'P 1'
#
loop_
_entity.id
_entity.type
_entity.pdbx_description
1 polymer ?
#
loop_
_entity_poly.entity_id
_entity_poly.type
_entity_poly.pdbx_seq_one_letter_code
_entity_poly.pdbx_strand_id
1 'polypeptide(L)'
;MDISRADKVAAQAQQRAETQFRETFPGVTRIVDLDAQTRQQLQLASNSSSSGEDTFTAQFIPVALAIEKVSQLTIEAIEFRTGQLRLTVAANDMSTVEQYRSTLESAGLRAQVDSVAGQADGTILGQITVVK
;
A
#
# COMPACT_ATOMS: atom_id res chain seq x y z
N MET A 1 2.00 -49.11 -22.72
CA MET A 1 2.33 -47.72 -22.29
C MET A 1 1.22 -46.81 -22.80
N ASP A 2 0.25 -46.51 -21.94
CA ASP A 2 -0.95 -45.71 -22.20
C ASP A 2 -0.67 -44.21 -22.21
N ILE A 3 0.21 -43.76 -23.12
CA ILE A 3 0.59 -42.35 -23.23
C ILE A 3 -0.63 -41.50 -23.66
N SER A 4 -1.48 -42.06 -24.53
CA SER A 4 -2.65 -41.36 -25.10
C SER A 4 -3.74 -40.98 -24.10
N ARG A 5 -3.83 -41.64 -22.93
CA ARG A 5 -4.84 -41.30 -21.91
C ARG A 5 -4.38 -40.13 -21.03
N ALA A 6 -3.09 -40.06 -20.71
CA ALA A 6 -2.51 -38.98 -19.93
C ALA A 6 -2.54 -37.65 -20.70
N ASP A 7 -2.21 -37.66 -21.99
CA ASP A 7 -2.27 -36.46 -22.84
C ASP A 7 -3.70 -35.91 -22.96
N LYS A 8 -4.69 -36.80 -23.09
CA LYS A 8 -6.12 -36.40 -23.14
C LYS A 8 -6.59 -35.76 -21.83
N VAL A 9 -6.16 -36.30 -20.69
CA VAL A 9 -6.50 -35.73 -19.37
C VAL A 9 -5.83 -34.38 -19.18
N ALA A 10 -4.56 -34.23 -19.58
CA ALA A 10 -3.83 -32.96 -19.52
C ALA A 10 -4.49 -31.88 -20.40
N ALA A 11 -4.84 -32.23 -21.65
CA ALA A 11 -5.51 -31.32 -22.57
C ALA A 11 -6.88 -30.87 -22.04
N GLN A 12 -7.67 -31.78 -21.45
CA GLN A 12 -8.95 -31.44 -20.85
C GLN A 12 -8.81 -30.53 -19.62
N ALA A 13 -7.80 -30.76 -18.78
CA ALA A 13 -7.52 -29.91 -17.63
C ALA A 13 -7.13 -28.48 -18.06
N GLN A 14 -6.28 -28.37 -19.09
CA GLN A 14 -5.88 -27.07 -19.64
C GLN A 14 -7.06 -26.31 -20.24
N GLN A 15 -7.92 -26.97 -21.02
CA GLN A 15 -9.11 -26.34 -21.59
C GLN A 15 -10.06 -25.80 -20.51
N ARG A 16 -10.30 -26.58 -19.45
CA ARG A 16 -11.15 -26.14 -18.33
C ARG A 16 -10.56 -24.92 -17.63
N ALA A 17 -9.25 -24.91 -17.40
CA ALA A 17 -8.56 -23.80 -16.77
C ALA A 17 -8.62 -22.52 -17.65
N GLU A 18 -8.47 -22.65 -18.97
CA GLU A 18 -8.62 -21.53 -19.90
C GLU A 18 -10.06 -20.98 -19.95
N THR A 19 -11.07 -21.87 -19.98
CA THR A 19 -12.48 -21.45 -19.93
C THR A 19 -12.77 -20.67 -18.66
N GLN A 20 -12.40 -21.23 -17.50
CA GLN A 20 -12.61 -20.59 -16.21
C GLN A 20 -11.89 -19.24 -16.11
N PHE A 21 -10.68 -19.15 -16.67
CA PHE A 21 -9.92 -17.90 -16.71
C PHE A 21 -10.61 -16.82 -17.55
N ARG A 22 -11.14 -17.17 -18.74
CA ARG A 22 -11.88 -16.22 -19.59
C ARG A 22 -13.18 -15.76 -18.95
N GLU A 23 -13.87 -16.65 -18.24
CA GLU A 23 -15.08 -16.31 -17.48
C GLU A 23 -14.77 -15.37 -16.31
N THR A 24 -13.64 -15.59 -15.64
CA THR A 24 -13.19 -14.75 -14.51
C THR A 24 -12.65 -13.39 -14.99
N PHE A 25 -11.98 -13.35 -16.15
CA PHE A 25 -11.31 -12.16 -16.68
C PHE A 25 -11.73 -11.88 -18.14
N PRO A 26 -12.97 -11.42 -18.38
CA PRO A 26 -13.52 -11.26 -19.73
C PRO A 26 -12.79 -10.22 -20.59
N GLY A 27 -11.98 -9.33 -19.99
CA GLY A 27 -11.15 -8.36 -20.69
C GLY A 27 -9.88 -8.94 -21.35
N VAL A 28 -9.52 -10.20 -21.07
CA VAL A 28 -8.31 -10.82 -21.62
C VAL A 28 -8.64 -11.55 -22.93
N THR A 29 -8.25 -10.94 -24.06
CA THR A 29 -8.57 -11.45 -25.40
C THR A 29 -7.65 -12.59 -25.85
N ARG A 30 -6.40 -12.62 -25.38
CA ARG A 30 -5.39 -13.62 -25.74
C ARG A 30 -4.78 -14.24 -24.49
N ILE A 31 -4.72 -15.57 -24.44
CA ILE A 31 -4.00 -16.31 -23.40
C ILE A 31 -2.70 -16.83 -24.03
N VAL A 32 -1.54 -16.36 -23.55
CA VAL A 32 -0.21 -16.81 -24.00
C VAL A 32 0.42 -17.74 -22.96
N ASP A 33 0.36 -17.34 -21.70
CA ASP A 33 0.77 -18.14 -20.54
C ASP A 33 -0.29 -17.97 -19.46
N LEU A 34 -1.04 -19.03 -19.19
CA LEU A 34 -2.18 -18.99 -18.27
C LEU A 34 -1.74 -18.69 -16.84
N ASP A 35 -0.62 -19.26 -16.40
CA ASP A 35 -0.12 -19.13 -15.03
C ASP A 35 0.41 -17.71 -14.77
N ALA A 36 1.24 -17.21 -15.69
CA ALA A 36 1.80 -15.86 -15.60
C ALA A 36 0.71 -14.79 -15.65
N GLN A 37 -0.27 -14.95 -16.54
CA GLN A 37 -1.37 -14.00 -16.66
C GLN A 37 -2.34 -14.08 -15.48
N THR A 38 -2.58 -15.26 -14.90
CA THR A 38 -3.36 -15.39 -13.66
C THR A 38 -2.69 -14.66 -12.52
N ARG A 39 -1.38 -14.82 -12.33
CA ARG A 39 -0.62 -14.09 -11.31
C ARG A 39 -0.69 -12.57 -11.53
N GLN A 40 -0.54 -12.11 -12.76
CA GLN A 40 -0.64 -10.69 -13.10
C GLN A 40 -2.04 -10.13 -12.82
N GLN A 41 -3.11 -10.84 -13.20
CA GLN A 41 -4.49 -10.40 -12.94
C GLN A 41 -4.83 -10.41 -11.45
N LEU A 42 -4.35 -11.40 -10.69
CA LEU A 42 -4.50 -11.42 -9.23
C LEU A 42 -3.74 -10.25 -8.58
N GLN A 43 -2.58 -9.88 -9.10
CA GLN A 43 -1.79 -8.75 -8.60
C GLN A 43 -2.44 -7.40 -8.92
N LEU A 44 -3.02 -7.26 -10.11
CA LEU A 44 -3.84 -6.11 -10.49
C LEU A 44 -5.09 -6.02 -9.63
N ALA A 45 -5.78 -7.15 -9.40
CA ALA A 45 -6.94 -7.24 -8.52
C ALA A 45 -6.59 -6.89 -7.07
N SER A 46 -5.48 -7.38 -6.52
CA SER A 46 -5.05 -7.00 -5.17
C SER A 46 -4.69 -5.51 -5.06
N ASN A 47 -4.16 -4.92 -6.12
CA ASN A 47 -3.86 -3.49 -6.18
C ASN A 47 -5.09 -2.61 -6.38
N SER A 48 -6.20 -3.18 -6.88
CA SER A 48 -7.49 -2.49 -7.10
C SER A 48 -8.56 -2.83 -6.05
N SER A 49 -8.30 -3.82 -5.19
CA SER A 49 -9.16 -4.19 -4.04
C SER A 49 -8.98 -3.26 -2.84
N SER A 50 -7.98 -2.38 -2.84
CA SER A 50 -7.96 -1.24 -1.95
C SER A 50 -8.72 -0.12 -2.64
N SER A 51 -9.88 0.23 -2.08
CA SER A 51 -10.51 1.54 -2.25
C SER A 51 -9.51 2.62 -1.82
N GLY A 52 -8.53 2.92 -2.67
CA GLY A 52 -7.36 3.74 -2.35
C GLY A 52 -7.74 5.19 -2.08
N GLU A 53 -8.81 5.68 -2.70
CA GLU A 53 -9.35 7.03 -2.49
C GLU A 53 -10.03 7.18 -1.12
N ASP A 54 -10.86 6.21 -0.71
CA ASP A 54 -11.52 6.22 0.59
C ASP A 54 -10.52 5.99 1.73
N THR A 55 -9.50 5.16 1.50
CA THR A 55 -8.49 4.84 2.52
C THR A 55 -7.50 5.98 2.72
N PHE A 56 -7.06 6.64 1.64
CA PHE A 56 -6.19 7.82 1.72
C PHE A 56 -6.90 8.98 2.40
N THR A 57 -8.10 9.35 1.94
CA THR A 57 -8.86 10.48 2.49
C THR A 57 -9.19 10.26 3.97
N ALA A 58 -9.58 9.04 4.34
CA ALA A 58 -9.86 8.68 5.73
C ALA A 58 -8.62 8.71 6.64
N GLN A 59 -7.42 8.42 6.12
CA GLN A 59 -6.16 8.50 6.88
C GLN A 59 -5.59 9.93 6.90
N PHE A 60 -5.81 10.71 5.85
CA PHE A 60 -5.23 12.05 5.69
C PHE A 60 -5.86 13.10 6.62
N ILE A 61 -7.19 13.09 6.79
CA ILE A 61 -7.88 14.08 7.63
C ILE A 61 -7.38 14.05 9.09
N PRO A 62 -7.27 12.89 9.76
CA PRO A 62 -6.74 12.83 11.13
C PRO A 62 -5.27 13.28 11.21
N VAL A 63 -4.46 12.99 10.20
CA VAL A 63 -3.05 13.40 10.10
C VAL A 63 -2.94 14.93 10.03
N ALA A 64 -3.75 15.57 9.17
CA ALA A 64 -3.79 17.01 9.02
C ALA A 64 -4.27 17.70 10.30
N LEU A 65 -5.31 17.17 10.96
CA LEU A 65 -5.82 17.73 12.23
C LEU A 65 -4.86 17.52 13.41
N ALA A 66 -4.04 16.47 13.37
CA ALA A 66 -3.07 16.22 14.43
C ALA A 66 -1.94 17.27 14.46
N ILE A 67 -1.67 17.95 13.33
CA ILE A 67 -0.59 18.95 13.28
C ILE A 67 -0.92 20.16 14.16
N GLU A 68 -2.20 20.55 14.25
CA GLU A 68 -2.64 21.69 15.05
C GLU A 68 -2.43 21.47 16.55
N LYS A 69 -2.26 20.22 16.98
CA LYS A 69 -2.08 19.83 18.38
C LYS A 69 -0.61 19.82 18.81
N VAL A 70 0.33 19.92 17.88
CA VAL A 70 1.77 19.90 18.16
C VAL A 70 2.37 21.21 17.68
N SER A 71 2.69 22.08 18.63
CA SER A 71 3.38 23.34 18.33
C SER A 71 4.79 23.06 17.81
N GLN A 72 5.29 23.92 16.91
CA GLN A 72 6.66 23.85 16.38
C GLN A 72 6.96 22.60 15.53
N LEU A 73 5.94 22.05 14.86
CA LEU A 73 6.09 20.99 13.88
C LEU A 73 5.46 21.40 12.54
N THR A 74 6.20 21.20 11.46
CA THR A 74 5.75 21.46 10.09
C THR A 74 5.75 20.15 9.31
N ILE A 75 4.75 19.90 8.47
CA ILE A 75 4.78 18.79 7.51
C ILE A 75 5.40 19.31 6.21
N GLU A 76 6.54 18.74 5.83
CA GLU A 76 7.29 19.08 4.62
C GLU A 76 6.82 18.28 3.41
N ALA A 77 6.46 17.00 3.63
CA ALA A 77 5.97 16.14 2.57
C ALA A 77 4.99 15.09 3.09
N ILE A 78 4.04 14.75 2.23
CA ILE A 78 3.11 13.65 2.43
C ILE A 78 3.14 12.79 1.18
N GLU A 79 3.43 11.50 1.35
CA GLU A 79 3.42 10.52 0.28
C GLU A 79 2.48 9.38 0.62
N PHE A 80 1.66 8.97 -0.34
CA PHE A 80 0.84 7.77 -0.21
C PHE A 80 1.31 6.72 -1.20
N ARG A 81 1.79 5.58 -0.68
CA ARG A 81 2.25 4.46 -1.50
C ARG A 81 1.76 3.17 -0.87
N THR A 82 1.19 2.28 -1.69
CA THR A 82 0.81 0.92 -1.29
C THR A 82 -0.04 0.86 -0.02
N GLY A 83 -0.98 1.80 0.18
CA GLY A 83 -1.86 1.82 1.35
C GLY A 83 -1.25 2.41 2.63
N GLN A 84 -0.05 2.99 2.54
CA GLN A 84 0.66 3.60 3.66
C GLN A 84 0.87 5.08 3.40
N LEU A 85 0.71 5.87 4.46
CA LEU A 85 0.96 7.30 4.43
C LEU A 85 2.33 7.57 5.06
N ARG A 86 3.25 8.14 4.30
CA ARG A 86 4.56 8.54 4.77
C ARG A 86 4.59 10.06 4.91
N LEU A 87 4.98 10.50 6.09
CA LEU A 87 5.07 11.90 6.48
C LEU A 87 6.53 12.26 6.67
N THR A 88 6.95 13.37 6.08
CA THR A 88 8.19 14.05 6.42
C THR A 88 7.84 15.28 7.23
N VAL A 89 8.34 15.35 8.46
CA VAL A 89 8.07 16.44 9.40
C VAL A 89 9.36 17.18 9.76
N ALA A 90 9.32 18.50 9.79
CA ALA A 90 10.37 19.34 10.34
C ALA A 90 10.01 19.75 11.77
N ALA A 91 10.94 19.59 12.71
CA ALA A 91 10.78 19.96 14.11
C ALA A 91 12.10 20.43 14.73
N ASN A 92 12.05 21.02 15.93
CA ASN A 92 13.26 21.47 16.64
C ASN A 92 13.98 20.33 17.38
N ASP A 93 13.26 19.27 17.73
CA ASP A 93 13.79 18.15 18.51
C ASP A 93 12.99 16.87 18.32
N MET A 94 13.60 15.74 18.70
CA MET A 94 13.02 14.40 18.62
C MET A 94 11.74 14.26 19.45
N SER A 95 11.63 15.00 20.56
CA SER A 95 10.47 14.90 21.45
C SER A 95 9.19 15.40 20.78
N THR A 96 9.32 16.42 19.93
CA THR A 96 8.22 16.99 19.13
C THR A 96 7.73 15.99 18.07
N VAL A 97 8.66 15.28 17.41
CA VAL A 97 8.33 14.22 16.43
C VAL A 97 7.61 13.06 17.11
N GLU A 98 8.08 12.64 18.29
CA GLU A 98 7.47 11.56 19.08
C GLU A 98 6.08 11.95 19.62
N GLN A 99 5.91 13.22 20.04
CA GLN A 99 4.62 13.75 20.46
C GLN A 99 3.60 13.72 19.31
N TYR A 100 4.03 14.04 18.09
CA TYR A 100 3.16 13.95 16.92
C TYR A 100 2.79 12.49 16.60
N ARG A 101 3.75 11.56 16.63
CA ARG A 101 3.47 10.12 16.50
C ARG A 101 2.44 9.65 17.54
N SER A 102 2.61 10.01 18.81
CA SER A 102 1.66 9.69 19.88
C SER A 102 0.27 10.32 19.67
N THR A 103 0.21 11.51 19.06
CA THR A 103 -1.05 12.19 18.73
C THR A 103 -1.80 11.46 17.63
N LEU A 104 -1.08 10.97 16.61
CA LEU A 104 -1.64 10.12 15.55
C LEU A 104 -2.20 8.81 16.13
N GLU A 105 -1.50 8.18 17.07
CA GLU A 105 -2.01 6.98 17.76
C GLU A 105 -3.26 7.23 18.59
N SER A 106 -3.30 8.37 19.28
CA SER A 106 -4.49 8.78 20.04
C SER A 106 -5.69 9.06 19.13
N ALA A 107 -5.46 9.36 17.85
CA ALA A 107 -6.49 9.49 16.82
C ALA A 107 -6.91 8.14 16.19
N GLY A 108 -6.39 7.02 16.70
CA GLY A 108 -6.72 5.67 16.24
C GLY A 108 -5.94 5.21 15.00
N LEU A 109 -4.87 5.91 14.65
CA LEU A 109 -3.95 5.50 13.57
C LEU A 109 -2.79 4.67 14.15
N ARG A 110 -2.17 3.80 13.35
CA ARG A 110 -0.89 3.20 13.73
C ARG A 110 0.24 4.03 13.13
N ALA A 111 1.08 4.63 13.97
CA ALA A 111 2.15 5.50 13.52
C ALA A 111 3.51 5.04 14.08
N GLN A 112 4.52 5.03 13.22
CA GLN A 112 5.89 4.66 13.56
C GLN A 112 6.86 5.72 13.04
N VAL A 113 7.80 6.15 13.90
CA VAL A 113 8.94 6.96 13.47
C VAL A 113 9.97 6.04 12.83
N ASP A 114 10.28 6.26 11.55
CA ASP A 114 11.23 5.43 10.79
C ASP A 114 12.65 5.93 10.94
N SER A 115 12.84 7.25 10.88
CA SER A 115 14.14 7.89 10.92
C SER A 115 14.02 9.34 11.38
N VAL A 116 15.12 9.85 11.93
CA VAL A 116 15.28 11.26 12.23
C VAL A 116 16.68 11.70 11.81
N ALA A 117 16.77 12.81 11.08
CA ALA A 117 18.03 13.38 10.60
C ALA A 117 18.10 14.86 10.96
N GLY A 118 19.26 15.32 11.44
CA GLY A 118 19.51 16.75 11.65
C GLY A 118 19.74 17.50 10.34
N GLN A 119 19.31 18.74 10.28
CA GLN A 119 19.56 19.67 9.19
C GLN A 119 20.61 20.72 9.57
N ALA A 120 21.18 21.38 8.56
CA ALA A 120 22.24 22.37 8.74
C ALA A 120 21.78 23.64 9.48
N ASP A 121 20.48 23.92 9.48
CA ASP A 121 19.86 25.06 10.16
C ASP A 121 19.51 24.77 11.64
N GLY A 122 19.82 23.56 12.14
CA GLY A 122 19.55 23.14 13.51
C GLY A 122 18.18 22.51 13.72
N THR A 123 17.34 22.41 12.68
CA THR A 123 16.10 21.62 12.74
C THR A 123 16.38 20.14 12.52
N ILE A 124 15.38 19.30 12.78
CA ILE A 124 15.39 17.88 12.46
C ILE A 124 14.28 17.53 11.47
N LEU A 125 14.58 16.63 10.55
CA LEU A 125 13.61 15.97 9.68
C LEU A 125 13.29 14.60 10.25
N GLY A 126 12.05 14.40 10.67
CA GLY A 126 11.51 13.11 11.05
C GLY A 126 10.71 12.48 9.91
N GLN A 127 10.89 11.17 9.73
CA GLN A 127 10.07 10.38 8.83
C GLN A 127 9.12 9.51 9.65
N ILE A 128 7.82 9.61 9.39
CA ILE A 128 6.78 8.84 10.08
C ILE A 128 5.97 8.07 9.07
N THR A 129 5.85 6.76 9.26
CA THR A 129 4.92 5.93 8.49
C THR A 129 3.64 5.71 9.29
N VAL A 130 2.51 5.91 8.63
CA VAL A 130 1.17 5.71 9.16
C VAL A 130 0.46 4.62 8.37
N VAL A 131 -0.10 3.66 9.11
CA VAL A 131 -0.91 2.57 8.58
C VAL A 131 -2.21 2.47 9.37
N LYS A 132 -3.22 1.80 8.80
CA LYS A 132 -4.49 1.48 9.48
C LYS A 132 -4.40 0.08 10.09
#